data_AF-A0A7C9AJ04-F1
#
_entry.id   AF-A0A7C9AJ04-F1
#
_cell.length_a   1.000
_cell.length_b   1.000
_cell.length_c   1.000
_cell.angle_alpha   90.00
_cell.angle_beta   90.00
_cell.angle_gamma   90.00
#
_symmetry.space_group_name_H-M   'P 1'
#
loop_
_entity.id
_entity.type
_entity.pdbx_description
1 polymer ?
#
loop_
_entity_poly.entity_id
_entity_poly.type
_entity_poly.pdbx_seq_one_letter_code
_entity_poly.pdbx_strand_id
1 'polypeptide(L)'
;MQFASGDMLPPLHFNLSHTSSMVACGITAHSPVGIDVEEKKRIIKHDVMSFARRFFSPHEVEHLASISDPEKRQQELIKLWTLKESYVKALGRGFAACPFKTFSISSKASSISVSDVPYIADSKVPEIVE
;
A
#
# COMPACT_ATOMS: atom_id res chain seq x y z
N MET A 1 0.55 -45.64 16.68
CA MET A 1 -0.07 -44.51 15.97
C MET A 1 1.08 -43.73 15.35
N GLN A 2 1.21 -43.81 14.03
CA GLN A 2 2.35 -43.28 13.27
C GLN A 2 1.98 -41.86 12.85
N PHE A 3 2.68 -40.85 13.34
CA PHE A 3 2.52 -39.49 12.82
C PHE A 3 3.03 -39.49 11.38
N ALA A 4 2.16 -39.19 10.43
CA ALA A 4 2.54 -39.06 9.04
C ALA A 4 3.58 -37.93 8.92
N SER A 5 4.77 -38.29 8.48
CA SER A 5 5.77 -37.35 7.98
C SER A 5 5.24 -36.74 6.68
N GLY A 6 4.76 -35.48 6.69
CA GLY A 6 4.43 -34.82 5.42
C GLY A 6 3.59 -33.56 5.41
N ASP A 7 2.92 -33.16 6.50
CA ASP A 7 2.18 -31.89 6.50
C ASP A 7 3.16 -30.72 6.70
N MET A 8 3.92 -30.40 5.66
CA MET A 8 4.73 -29.19 5.62
C MET A 8 3.74 -28.02 5.66
N LEU A 9 3.67 -27.33 6.80
CA LEU A 9 2.88 -26.11 6.92
C LEU A 9 3.24 -25.16 5.77
N PRO A 10 2.27 -24.54 5.12
CA PRO A 10 2.55 -23.67 3.98
C PRO A 10 3.46 -22.50 4.42
N PRO A 11 4.38 -22.04 3.56
CA PRO A 11 5.33 -21.00 3.92
C PRO A 11 4.59 -19.71 4.31
N LEU A 12 4.82 -19.26 5.55
CA LEU A 12 4.24 -18.01 6.03
C LEU A 12 4.98 -16.81 5.45
N HIS A 13 4.22 -15.89 4.88
CA HIS A 13 4.68 -14.55 4.54
C HIS A 13 4.24 -13.59 5.64
N PHE A 14 5.11 -12.64 6.01
CA PHE A 14 4.75 -11.60 6.94
C PHE A 14 5.35 -10.26 6.53
N ASN A 15 4.70 -9.19 6.97
CA ASN A 15 5.22 -7.84 6.83
C ASN A 15 4.88 -7.01 8.07
N LEU A 16 5.79 -6.14 8.46
CA LEU A 16 5.67 -5.28 9.63
C LEU A 16 5.60 -3.81 9.19
N SER A 17 4.76 -3.04 9.88
CA SER A 17 4.81 -1.58 9.85
C SER A 17 4.57 -1.02 11.24
N HIS A 18 5.05 0.18 11.51
CA HIS A 18 4.89 0.81 12.81
C HIS A 18 4.86 2.33 12.69
N THR A 19 4.13 2.94 13.62
CA THR A 19 4.20 4.36 13.94
C THR A 19 4.80 4.52 15.34
N SER A 20 4.85 5.75 15.84
CA SER A 20 5.26 6.02 17.23
C SER A 20 4.33 5.36 18.26
N SER A 21 3.08 5.10 17.89
CA SER A 21 2.00 4.68 18.78
C SER A 21 1.45 3.28 18.48
N MET A 22 1.88 2.63 17.39
CA MET A 22 1.32 1.35 16.97
C MET A 22 2.34 0.51 16.20
N VAL A 23 2.24 -0.81 16.34
CA VAL A 23 2.89 -1.80 15.46
C VAL A 23 1.81 -2.66 14.82
N ALA A 24 1.94 -2.92 13.52
CA ALA A 24 1.07 -3.79 12.75
C ALA A 24 1.88 -4.91 12.09
N CYS A 25 1.30 -6.11 12.07
CA CYS A 25 1.88 -7.30 11.46
C CYS A 25 0.82 -7.99 10.60
N GLY A 26 1.04 -8.04 9.28
CA GLY A 26 0.25 -8.84 8.35
C GLY A 26 0.89 -10.21 8.17
N ILE A 27 0.10 -11.29 8.21
CA ILE A 27 0.56 -12.67 8.04
C ILE A 27 -0.37 -13.40 7.07
N THR A 28 0.19 -14.11 6.10
CA THR A 28 -0.54 -14.89 5.08
C THR A 28 0.18 -16.21 4.82
N ALA A 29 -0.57 -17.26 4.44
CA ALA A 29 -0.03 -18.61 4.24
C ALA A 29 0.44 -18.90 2.80
N HIS A 30 0.03 -18.09 1.81
CA HIS A 30 0.17 -18.47 0.39
C HIS A 30 0.51 -17.31 -0.56
N SER A 31 0.46 -16.08 -0.09
CA SER A 31 0.69 -14.88 -0.91
C SER A 31 1.62 -13.93 -0.19
N PRO A 32 2.48 -13.19 -0.90
CA PRO A 32 3.15 -12.04 -0.32
C PRO A 32 2.15 -11.06 0.28
N VAL A 33 2.49 -10.51 1.43
CA VAL A 33 1.68 -9.51 2.14
C VAL A 33 2.51 -8.27 2.36
N GLY A 34 1.89 -7.10 2.25
CA GLY A 34 2.46 -5.83 2.63
C GLY A 34 1.45 -5.08 3.49
N ILE A 35 1.91 -4.54 4.61
CA ILE A 35 1.09 -3.72 5.50
C ILE A 35 1.78 -2.39 5.71
N ASP A 36 0.99 -1.33 5.78
CA ASP A 36 1.48 -0.04 6.18
C ASP A 36 0.50 0.65 7.13
N VAL A 37 1.04 1.45 8.05
CA VAL A 37 0.24 2.17 9.04
C VAL A 37 0.77 3.59 9.18
N GLU A 38 -0.16 4.55 9.17
CA GLU A 38 0.16 5.97 9.26
C GLU A 38 -0.77 6.66 10.26
N GLU A 39 -0.26 7.69 10.93
CA GLU A 39 -1.07 8.48 11.85
C GLU A 39 -2.05 9.37 11.07
N LYS A 40 -3.35 9.28 11.35
CA LYS A 40 -4.39 10.07 10.64
C LYS A 40 -4.17 11.58 10.70
N LYS A 41 -3.56 12.06 11.77
CA LYS A 41 -3.24 13.48 12.00
C LYS A 41 -1.79 13.83 11.64
N ARG A 42 -1.10 12.97 10.89
CA ARG A 42 0.28 13.23 10.45
C ARG A 42 0.32 14.55 9.69
N ILE A 43 1.06 15.50 10.23
CA ILE A 43 1.23 16.83 9.63
C ILE A 43 2.22 16.70 8.47
N ILE A 44 1.74 16.97 7.26
CA ILE A 44 2.62 17.14 6.10
C ILE A 44 3.17 18.55 6.17
N LYS A 45 4.50 18.69 6.38
CA LYS A 45 5.17 20.00 6.52
C LYS A 45 5.10 20.87 5.26
N HIS A 46 4.68 20.30 4.13
CA HIS A 46 4.61 20.94 2.81
C HIS A 46 3.18 20.94 2.28
N ASP A 47 2.92 21.79 1.29
CA ASP A 47 1.66 21.81 0.55
C ASP A 47 1.29 20.40 0.04
N VAL A 48 0.09 19.93 0.43
CA VAL A 48 -0.49 18.62 0.08
C VAL A 48 -0.42 18.36 -1.42
N MET A 49 -0.76 19.36 -2.23
CA MET A 49 -0.78 19.20 -3.69
C MET A 49 0.63 19.13 -4.28
N SER A 50 1.59 19.86 -3.73
CA SER A 50 2.99 19.82 -4.15
C SER A 50 3.62 18.47 -3.81
N PHE A 51 3.27 17.88 -2.67
CA PHE A 51 3.66 16.53 -2.31
C PHE A 51 3.06 15.50 -3.29
N ALA A 52 1.75 15.57 -3.53
CA ALA A 52 1.06 14.68 -4.45
C ALA A 52 1.69 14.73 -5.86
N ARG A 53 1.91 15.92 -6.42
CA ARG A 53 2.57 16.08 -7.74
C ARG A 53 3.97 15.48 -7.81
N ARG A 54 4.69 15.40 -6.69
CA ARG A 54 6.03 14.84 -6.64
C ARG A 54 6.03 13.31 -6.65
N PHE A 55 5.05 12.66 -6.01
CA PHE A 55 5.09 11.22 -5.75
C PHE A 55 3.98 10.42 -6.43
N PHE A 56 2.80 10.99 -6.66
CA PHE A 56 1.62 10.24 -7.12
C PHE A 56 1.40 10.34 -8.63
N SER A 57 0.58 9.43 -9.16
CA SER A 57 0.21 9.41 -10.57
C SER A 57 -0.67 10.62 -10.93
N PRO A 58 -0.75 11.02 -12.21
CA PRO A 58 -1.63 12.11 -12.63
C PRO A 58 -3.09 11.92 -12.20
N HIS A 59 -3.62 10.68 -12.29
CA HIS A 59 -4.98 10.35 -11.90
C HIS A 59 -5.23 10.58 -10.39
N GLU A 60 -4.27 10.18 -9.54
CA GLU A 60 -4.35 10.38 -8.09
C GLU A 60 -4.23 11.87 -7.71
N VAL A 61 -3.39 12.62 -8.43
CA VAL A 61 -3.26 14.07 -8.26
C VAL A 61 -4.56 14.78 -8.62
N GLU A 62 -5.20 14.41 -9.73
CA GLU A 62 -6.50 14.94 -10.12
C GLU A 62 -7.59 14.59 -9.10
N HIS A 63 -7.60 13.36 -8.61
CA HIS A 63 -8.51 12.94 -7.54
C HIS A 63 -8.34 13.80 -6.29
N LEU A 64 -7.12 13.99 -5.80
CA LEU A 64 -6.84 14.86 -4.64
C LEU A 64 -7.22 16.32 -4.91
N ALA A 65 -7.00 16.83 -6.12
CA ALA A 65 -7.38 18.19 -6.50
C ALA A 65 -8.90 18.40 -6.48
N SER A 66 -9.69 17.36 -6.73
CA SER A 66 -11.16 17.41 -6.73
C SER A 66 -11.76 17.57 -5.32
N ILE A 67 -11.00 17.25 -4.27
CA ILE A 67 -11.48 17.31 -2.87
C ILE A 67 -11.33 18.74 -2.36
N SER A 68 -12.41 19.51 -2.27
CA SER A 68 -12.34 20.93 -1.86
C SER A 68 -11.92 21.13 -0.40
N ASP A 69 -12.32 20.23 0.50
CA ASP A 69 -12.02 20.28 1.94
C ASP A 69 -10.54 19.92 2.21
N PRO A 70 -9.74 20.83 2.78
CA PRO A 70 -8.30 20.59 3.02
C PRO A 70 -8.01 19.43 3.98
N GLU A 71 -8.81 19.25 5.02
CA GLU A 71 -8.61 18.17 6.00
C GLU A 71 -8.91 16.82 5.37
N LYS A 72 -10.02 16.71 4.62
CA LYS A 72 -10.35 15.49 3.88
C LYS A 72 -9.30 15.18 2.82
N ARG A 73 -8.78 16.20 2.12
CA ARG A 73 -7.72 16.02 1.13
C ARG A 73 -6.43 15.51 1.76
N GLN A 74 -6.06 16.01 2.94
CA GLN A 74 -4.90 15.50 3.67
C GLN A 74 -5.11 14.05 4.12
N GLN A 75 -6.30 13.71 4.62
CA GLN A 75 -6.64 12.33 5.01
C GLN A 75 -6.57 11.39 3.80
N GLU A 76 -7.08 11.81 2.64
CA GLU A 76 -7.01 11.00 1.42
C GLU A 76 -5.57 10.84 0.91
N LEU A 77 -4.74 11.88 1.04
CA LEU A 77 -3.31 11.78 0.70
C LEU A 77 -2.61 10.74 1.59
N ILE A 78 -2.85 10.77 2.91
CA ILE A 78 -2.28 9.79 3.84
C ILE A 78 -2.79 8.39 3.49
N LYS A 79 -4.08 8.22 3.19
CA LYS A 79 -4.65 6.95 2.75
C LYS A 79 -3.96 6.42 1.49
N LEU A 80 -3.84 7.24 0.44
CA LEU A 80 -3.16 6.86 -0.80
C LEU A 80 -1.69 6.49 -0.56
N TRP A 81 -1.00 7.26 0.30
CA TRP A 81 0.37 6.96 0.70
C TRP A 81 0.48 5.56 1.34
N THR A 82 -0.34 5.29 2.35
CA THR A 82 -0.38 4.01 3.07
C THR A 82 -0.69 2.84 2.13
N LEU A 83 -1.66 3.00 1.22
CA LEU A 83 -2.00 1.98 0.22
C LEU A 83 -0.86 1.72 -0.76
N LYS A 84 -0.13 2.76 -1.16
CA LYS A 84 1.01 2.62 -2.06
C LYS A 84 2.19 1.94 -1.37
N GLU A 85 2.50 2.32 -0.15
CA GLU A 85 3.53 1.65 0.66
C GLU A 85 3.18 0.19 0.91
N SER A 86 1.94 -0.13 1.29
CA SER A 86 1.52 -1.51 1.52
C SER A 86 1.64 -2.36 0.25
N TYR A 87 1.23 -1.83 -0.90
CA TYR A 87 1.42 -2.49 -2.20
C TYR A 87 2.89 -2.74 -2.52
N VAL A 88 3.76 -1.72 -2.39
CA VAL A 88 5.20 -1.86 -2.67
C VAL A 88 5.88 -2.83 -1.71
N LYS A 89 5.48 -2.85 -0.44
CA LYS A 89 5.95 -3.83 0.54
C LYS A 89 5.54 -5.25 0.17
N ALA A 90 4.33 -5.46 -0.33
CA ALA A 90 3.85 -6.77 -0.80
C ALA A 90 4.66 -7.27 -2.00
N LEU A 91 5.15 -6.38 -2.86
CA LEU A 91 6.03 -6.75 -3.97
C LEU A 91 7.42 -7.22 -3.52
N GLY A 92 7.88 -6.82 -2.32
CA GLY A 92 9.15 -7.26 -1.74
C GLY A 92 10.42 -6.73 -2.42
N ARG A 93 10.31 -5.73 -3.31
CA ARG A 93 11.44 -5.22 -4.12
C ARG A 93 12.05 -3.90 -3.62
N GLY A 94 11.49 -3.34 -2.54
CA GLY A 94 11.89 -2.05 -1.98
C GLY A 94 11.38 -0.85 -2.80
N PHE A 95 11.39 0.34 -2.18
CA PHE A 95 10.81 1.57 -2.74
C PHE A 95 11.38 1.96 -4.11
N ALA A 96 12.67 1.72 -4.35
CA ALA A 96 13.34 2.09 -5.59
C ALA A 96 12.85 1.29 -6.81
N ALA A 97 12.32 0.09 -6.61
CA ALA A 97 11.89 -0.79 -7.69
C ALA A 97 10.49 -0.47 -8.22
N CYS A 98 9.67 0.26 -7.46
CA CYS A 98 8.31 0.61 -7.83
C CYS A 98 8.01 2.06 -7.44
N PRO A 99 8.50 3.05 -8.20
CA PRO A 99 8.24 4.45 -7.91
C PRO A 99 6.75 4.74 -7.96
N PHE A 100 6.23 5.49 -7.00
CA PHE A 100 4.79 5.72 -6.87
C PHE A 100 4.12 6.35 -8.10
N LYS A 101 4.86 7.00 -8.99
CA LYS A 101 4.31 7.56 -10.24
C LYS A 101 4.00 6.52 -11.31
N THR A 102 4.53 5.31 -11.19
CA THR A 102 4.42 4.31 -12.26
C THR A 102 3.14 3.48 -12.18
N PHE A 103 2.33 3.64 -11.14
CA PHE A 103 1.08 2.93 -10.97
C PHE A 103 0.06 3.81 -10.24
N SER A 104 -1.22 3.52 -10.43
CA SER A 104 -2.29 4.25 -9.74
C SER A 104 -3.05 3.30 -8.82
N ILE A 105 -3.43 3.79 -7.64
CA ILE A 105 -4.39 3.14 -6.75
C ILE A 105 -5.70 3.92 -6.83
N SER A 106 -6.81 3.20 -6.94
CA SER A 106 -8.13 3.78 -6.75
C SER A 106 -8.93 2.96 -5.74
N SER A 107 -9.60 3.67 -4.83
CA SER A 107 -10.49 3.08 -3.82
C SER A 107 -11.92 3.49 -4.16
N LYS A 108 -12.80 2.52 -4.40
CA LYS A 108 -14.24 2.72 -4.62
C LYS A 108 -15.00 1.86 -3.64
N ALA A 109 -15.80 2.49 -2.77
CA ALA A 109 -16.68 1.85 -1.78
C ALA A 109 -16.01 0.73 -0.94
N SER A 110 -15.94 -0.49 -1.47
CA SER A 110 -15.43 -1.70 -0.82
C SER A 110 -14.35 -2.42 -1.64
N SER A 111 -13.81 -1.77 -2.68
CA SER A 111 -12.77 -2.34 -3.55
C SER A 111 -11.62 -1.36 -3.71
N ILE A 112 -10.41 -1.87 -3.57
CA ILE A 112 -9.17 -1.21 -3.94
C ILE A 112 -8.67 -1.86 -5.23
N SER A 113 -8.25 -1.05 -6.18
CA SER A 113 -7.66 -1.54 -7.44
C SER A 113 -6.34 -0.82 -7.71
N VAL A 114 -5.43 -1.55 -8.33
CA VAL A 114 -4.13 -1.03 -8.79
C VAL A 114 -4.10 -1.10 -10.31
N SER A 115 -3.82 0.02 -10.97
CA SER A 115 -3.71 0.12 -12.42
C SER A 115 -2.32 0.60 -12.85
N ASP A 116 -2.05 0.47 -14.15
CA ASP A 116 -0.83 0.96 -14.81
C ASP A 116 0.46 0.31 -14.29
N VAL A 117 0.34 -0.81 -13.55
CA VAL A 117 1.48 -1.52 -12.98
C VAL A 117 2.44 -1.88 -14.12
N PRO A 118 3.70 -1.39 -14.10
CA PRO A 118 4.67 -1.78 -15.10
C PRO A 118 4.83 -3.31 -15.06
N TYR A 119 4.94 -3.96 -16.21
CA TYR A 119 5.02 -5.42 -16.30
C TYR A 119 6.05 -5.98 -15.29
N ILE A 120 5.55 -6.61 -14.23
CA ILE A 120 6.37 -7.27 -13.22
C ILE A 120 6.43 -8.73 -13.65
N ALA A 121 7.51 -9.11 -14.36
CA ALA A 121 7.78 -10.50 -14.67
C ALA A 121 7.70 -11.35 -13.38
N ASP A 122 6.96 -12.46 -13.45
CA ASP A 122 6.83 -13.55 -12.46
C ASP A 122 6.04 -13.32 -11.16
N SER A 123 5.10 -12.38 -11.06
CA SER A 123 4.26 -12.29 -9.84
C SER A 123 2.83 -11.87 -10.10
N LYS A 124 1.87 -12.67 -9.60
CA LYS A 124 0.45 -12.27 -9.45
C LYS A 124 0.40 -10.93 -8.71
N VAL A 125 -0.46 -10.02 -9.17
CA VAL A 125 -0.74 -8.75 -8.47
C VAL A 125 -1.22 -9.09 -7.05
N PRO A 126 -0.54 -8.63 -5.99
CA PRO A 126 -0.97 -8.92 -4.62
C PRO A 126 -2.29 -8.20 -4.33
N GLU A 127 -3.21 -8.89 -3.64
CA GLU A 127 -4.41 -8.27 -3.09
C GLU A 127 -4.05 -7.34 -1.94
N ILE A 128 -4.62 -6.14 -1.93
CA ILE A 128 -4.46 -5.17 -0.85
C ILE A 128 -5.57 -5.43 0.17
N VAL A 129 -5.19 -5.77 1.40
CA VAL A 129 -6.09 -5.92 2.56
C VAL A 129 -6.03 -4.65 3.43
N GLU A 130 -7.20 -4.15 3.85
CA GLU A 130 -7.35 -3.00 4.75
C GLU A 130 -7.08 -3.34 6.21
#